data_AF-A0AAW2YZ73-F1
#
_entry.id   AF-A0AAW2YZ73-F1
#
_cell.length_a   1.000
_cell.length_b   1.000
_cell.length_c   1.000
_cell.angle_alpha   90.00
_cell.angle_beta   90.00
_cell.angle_gamma   90.00
#
_symmetry.space_group_name_H-M   'P 1'
#
loop_
_entity.id
_entity.type
_entity.pdbx_description
1 polymer ?
#
loop_
_entity_poly.entity_id
_entity_poly.type
_entity_poly.pdbx_seq_one_letter_code
_entity_poly.pdbx_strand_id
1 'polypeptide(L)'
;MDRQNQTFTLTFGDQAENHVGMQKVGSLSSVGYNREDLCKAQEWFEKRDAKCELINLPTFLPDDKTFDGDALVLVVRNGLKAILTPQYSSDEFFEEQSKLPKDSKALMYGRVVRKKARHNLCFADESQEPDYENGKGRLVSYESVPILKKVRRELVNVIGDKAKDLVVEGNYYYDKSCGIGFHGDAERMKVIGVRVGATIPLHFQWFQKCNPVGSRIKINLSHGDMYIMCQKATGNDFKKKNILTLRHAAGHEKYLTIKTKKRKLEEEPKKIKRLRINKIFYKKFDL
;
A
#
# COMPACT_ATOMS: atom_id res chain seq x y z
N MET A 1 -11.91 -8.09 23.04
CA MET A 1 -11.12 -8.75 21.97
C MET A 1 -9.64 -8.64 22.31
N ASP A 2 -8.82 -9.61 21.90
CA ASP A 2 -7.37 -9.57 22.17
C ASP A 2 -6.64 -8.63 21.19
N ARG A 3 -6.35 -7.42 21.65
CA ARG A 3 -5.59 -6.39 20.92
C ARG A 3 -4.17 -6.85 20.57
N GLN A 4 -3.61 -7.84 21.26
CA GLN A 4 -2.20 -8.23 21.11
C GLN A 4 -1.94 -9.11 19.88
N ASN A 5 -2.98 -9.68 19.28
CA ASN A 5 -2.85 -10.57 18.12
C ASN A 5 -3.46 -10.02 16.83
N GLN A 6 -4.11 -8.85 16.89
CA GLN A 6 -4.77 -8.24 15.76
C GLN A 6 -4.23 -6.86 15.47
N THR A 7 -4.16 -6.51 14.19
CA THR A 7 -3.76 -5.19 13.76
C THR A 7 -4.68 -4.71 12.66
N PHE A 8 -5.14 -3.46 12.73
CA PHE A 8 -5.91 -2.83 11.67
C PHE A 8 -5.13 -1.65 11.09
N THR A 9 -5.27 -1.45 9.77
CA THR A 9 -4.81 -0.25 9.08
C THR A 9 -5.97 0.35 8.33
N LEU A 10 -6.35 1.56 8.69
CA LEU A 10 -7.34 2.33 7.95
C LEU A 10 -6.58 3.34 7.11
N THR A 11 -6.66 3.19 5.80
CA THR A 11 -6.00 4.05 4.83
C THR A 11 -7.03 5.00 4.23
N PHE A 12 -6.87 6.29 4.51
CA PHE A 12 -7.62 7.38 3.90
C PHE A 12 -6.91 7.77 2.61
N GLY A 13 -7.65 7.79 1.50
CA GLY A 13 -7.14 8.10 0.18
C GLY A 13 -8.22 8.66 -0.73
N ASP A 14 -7.82 9.09 -1.92
CA ASP A 14 -8.73 9.60 -2.95
C ASP A 14 -9.56 8.50 -3.62
N GLN A 15 -9.09 7.24 -3.54
CA GLN A 15 -9.81 6.07 -4.01
C GLN A 15 -9.54 4.86 -3.08
N ALA A 16 -10.53 3.98 -2.96
CA ALA A 16 -10.46 2.74 -2.18
C ALA A 16 -11.10 1.58 -2.97
N GLU A 17 -10.64 0.36 -2.69
CA GLU A 17 -11.07 -0.85 -3.40
C GLU A 17 -11.01 -2.07 -2.45
N ASN A 18 -12.07 -2.90 -2.38
CA ASN A 18 -12.07 -4.05 -1.46
C ASN A 18 -11.02 -5.13 -1.84
N HIS A 19 -10.66 -5.20 -3.12
CA HIS A 19 -9.60 -6.03 -3.67
C HIS A 19 -9.23 -5.56 -5.08
N VAL A 20 -7.98 -5.78 -5.51
CA VAL A 20 -7.53 -5.39 -6.85
C VAL A 20 -8.44 -5.95 -7.95
N GLY A 21 -9.02 -5.07 -8.76
CA GLY A 21 -9.93 -5.39 -9.87
C GLY A 21 -11.42 -5.40 -9.51
N MET A 22 -11.79 -5.02 -8.29
CA MET A 22 -13.17 -4.89 -7.83
C MET A 22 -13.67 -3.44 -7.97
N GLN A 23 -14.90 -3.18 -7.53
CA GLN A 23 -15.48 -1.85 -7.49
C GLN A 23 -14.57 -0.88 -6.72
N LYS A 24 -14.33 0.27 -7.34
CA LYS A 24 -13.63 1.39 -6.74
C LYS A 24 -14.63 2.43 -6.26
N VAL A 25 -14.36 2.99 -5.09
CA VAL A 25 -15.09 4.13 -4.53
C VAL A 25 -14.16 5.34 -4.44
N GLY A 26 -14.73 6.55 -4.48
CA GLY A 26 -13.96 7.79 -4.55
C GLY A 26 -13.49 8.12 -5.96
N SER A 27 -12.78 9.24 -6.09
CA SER A 27 -12.31 9.78 -7.36
C SER A 27 -10.81 9.97 -7.35
N LEU A 28 -10.12 9.36 -8.31
CA LEU A 28 -8.66 9.48 -8.43
C LEU A 28 -8.27 10.94 -8.66
N SER A 29 -7.45 11.46 -7.77
CA SER A 29 -6.86 12.79 -7.86
C SER A 29 -5.76 12.82 -8.92
N SER A 30 -5.56 13.96 -9.57
CA SER A 30 -4.41 14.18 -10.46
C SER A 30 -3.10 14.36 -9.68
N VAL A 31 -3.19 14.72 -8.40
CA VAL A 31 -2.05 15.02 -7.53
C VAL A 31 -2.18 14.33 -6.17
N GLY A 32 -1.06 13.85 -5.64
CA GLY A 32 -0.95 13.35 -4.27
C GLY A 32 -0.40 14.40 -3.30
N TYR A 33 0.07 13.95 -2.14
CA TYR A 33 0.72 14.83 -1.18
C TYR A 33 2.17 15.12 -1.58
N ASN A 34 2.64 16.33 -1.28
CA ASN A 34 4.02 16.77 -1.48
C ASN A 34 4.70 17.06 -0.13
N ARG A 35 5.97 17.49 -0.13
CA ARG A 35 6.70 17.86 1.08
C ARG A 35 5.99 18.93 1.90
N GLU A 36 5.44 19.96 1.27
CA GLU A 36 4.75 21.05 1.97
C GLU A 36 3.52 20.53 2.73
N ASP A 37 2.74 19.63 2.14
CA ASP A 37 1.59 19.00 2.82
C ASP A 37 2.06 18.20 4.05
N LEU A 38 3.16 17.45 3.93
CA LEU A 38 3.71 16.67 5.04
C LEU A 38 4.27 17.58 6.13
N CYS A 39 4.95 18.67 5.79
CA CYS A 39 5.44 19.65 6.77
C CYS A 39 4.28 20.34 7.51
N LYS A 40 3.22 20.74 6.80
CA LYS A 40 2.00 21.30 7.41
C LYS A 40 1.36 20.33 8.40
N ALA A 41 1.25 19.06 8.02
CA ALA A 41 0.73 18.03 8.92
C ALA A 41 1.63 17.82 10.14
N GLN A 42 2.95 17.77 9.93
CA GLN A 42 3.92 17.65 11.01
C GLN A 42 3.75 18.79 12.03
N GLU A 43 3.72 20.04 11.58
CA GLU A 43 3.50 21.19 12.46
C GLU A 43 2.17 21.11 13.22
N TRP A 44 1.10 20.66 12.57
CA TRP A 44 -0.22 20.52 13.18
C TRP A 44 -0.21 19.52 14.35
N PHE A 45 0.51 18.41 14.16
CA PHE A 45 0.65 17.34 15.16
C PHE A 45 1.62 17.72 16.28
N GLU A 46 2.75 18.36 15.96
CA GLU A 46 3.73 18.81 16.96
C GLU A 46 3.14 19.89 17.87
N LYS A 47 2.29 20.79 17.35
CA LYS A 47 1.50 21.74 18.16
C LYS A 47 0.52 21.07 19.14
N ARG A 48 0.30 19.76 18.99
CA ARG A 48 -0.55 18.92 19.86
C ARG A 48 0.28 17.85 20.57
N ASP A 49 1.56 18.13 20.79
CA ASP A 49 2.51 17.31 21.54
C ASP A 49 2.74 15.90 20.96
N ALA A 50 2.36 15.67 19.69
CA ALA A 50 2.63 14.40 19.03
C ALA A 50 4.05 14.39 18.44
N LYS A 51 4.78 13.31 18.70
CA LYS A 51 6.13 13.12 18.13
C LYS A 51 6.04 12.74 16.66
N CYS A 52 6.71 13.51 15.81
CA CYS A 52 6.77 13.29 14.37
C CYS A 52 8.16 12.82 13.91
N GLU A 53 8.19 11.97 12.87
CA GLU A 53 9.41 11.52 12.19
C GLU A 53 9.19 11.66 10.67
N LEU A 54 9.87 12.62 10.03
CA LEU A 54 9.83 12.79 8.58
C LEU A 54 10.96 11.99 7.94
N ILE A 55 10.63 10.85 7.35
CA ILE A 55 11.60 9.90 6.79
C ILE A 55 11.84 10.20 5.32
N ASN A 56 13.10 10.47 4.96
CA ASN A 56 13.55 10.70 3.59
C ASN A 56 13.96 9.37 2.94
N LEU A 57 13.07 8.74 2.15
CA LEU A 57 13.30 7.41 1.59
C LEU A 57 14.50 7.29 0.60
N PRO A 58 14.89 8.33 -0.17
CA PRO A 58 16.08 8.31 -1.01
C PRO A 58 17.39 8.07 -0.25
N THR A 59 17.48 8.36 1.05
CA THR A 59 18.73 8.12 1.83
C THR A 59 19.06 6.64 1.99
N PHE A 60 18.14 5.75 1.59
CA PHE A 60 18.32 4.30 1.62
C PHE A 60 18.71 3.72 0.25
N LEU A 61 18.89 4.57 -0.77
CA LEU A 61 19.50 4.18 -2.03
C LEU A 61 21.01 3.98 -1.85
N PRO A 62 21.65 3.10 -2.65
CA PRO A 62 23.10 2.99 -2.69
C PRO A 62 23.72 4.24 -3.33
N ASP A 63 25.00 4.49 -3.06
CA ASP A 63 25.71 5.70 -3.51
C ASP A 63 25.72 5.90 -5.04
N ASP A 64 25.61 4.82 -5.82
CA ASP A 64 25.54 4.85 -7.29
C ASP A 64 24.14 5.19 -7.84
N LYS A 65 23.16 5.45 -6.96
CA LYS A 65 21.78 5.76 -7.32
C LYS A 65 21.31 7.02 -6.61
N THR A 66 20.80 7.95 -7.40
CA THR A 66 20.13 9.15 -6.90
C THR A 66 18.67 9.17 -7.35
N PHE A 67 17.84 9.80 -6.53
CA PHE A 67 16.47 10.13 -6.89
C PHE A 67 16.29 11.63 -6.70
N ASP A 68 16.08 12.34 -7.80
CA ASP A 68 15.84 13.77 -7.81
C ASP A 68 14.34 14.02 -7.63
N GLY A 69 13.96 14.35 -6.39
CA GLY A 69 12.57 14.63 -6.00
C GLY A 69 12.21 14.15 -4.60
N ASP A 70 10.98 14.46 -4.19
CA ASP A 70 10.47 14.09 -2.87
C ASP A 70 9.96 12.64 -2.83
N ALA A 71 10.56 11.83 -1.95
CA ALA A 71 10.04 10.54 -1.53
C ALA A 71 10.07 10.46 -0.01
N LEU A 72 9.00 10.93 0.62
CA LEU A 72 8.90 11.20 2.04
C LEU A 72 7.74 10.43 2.68
N VAL A 73 7.94 9.99 3.92
CA VAL A 73 6.89 9.46 4.77
C VAL A 73 6.96 10.18 6.11
N LEU A 74 5.89 10.85 6.50
CA LEU A 74 5.72 11.35 7.86
C LEU A 74 5.14 10.24 8.72
N VAL A 75 5.77 9.93 9.85
CA VAL A 75 5.23 9.06 10.89
C VAL A 75 4.87 9.92 12.10
N VAL A 76 3.69 9.71 12.66
CA VAL A 76 3.20 10.47 13.82
C VAL A 76 2.88 9.48 14.94
N ARG A 77 3.68 9.53 16.00
CA ARG A 77 3.52 8.63 17.15
C ARG A 77 2.31 9.01 17.96
N ASN A 78 1.43 8.04 18.21
CA ASN A 78 0.12 8.26 18.81
C ASN A 78 -0.69 9.38 18.12
N GLY A 79 -0.48 9.61 16.82
CA GLY A 79 -1.14 10.69 16.07
C GLY A 79 -2.68 10.64 16.16
N LEU A 80 -3.25 9.43 16.24
CA LEU A 80 -4.70 9.25 16.38
C LEU A 80 -5.23 9.93 17.66
N LYS A 81 -4.47 9.91 18.76
CA LYS A 81 -4.84 10.58 20.01
C LYS A 81 -4.98 12.09 19.80
N ALA A 82 -4.08 12.72 19.04
CA ALA A 82 -4.10 14.15 18.77
C ALA A 82 -5.34 14.58 17.95
N ILE A 83 -5.93 13.65 17.19
CA ILE A 83 -7.16 13.88 16.43
C ILE A 83 -8.42 13.66 17.30
N LEU A 84 -8.41 12.61 18.13
CA LEU A 84 -9.61 12.17 18.84
C LEU A 84 -9.86 12.92 20.16
N THR A 85 -8.81 13.41 20.82
CA THR A 85 -8.91 14.08 22.12
C THR A 85 -9.68 15.41 22.00
N PRO A 86 -10.58 15.74 22.96
CA PRO A 86 -10.93 15.00 24.18
C PRO A 86 -12.10 14.01 24.02
N GLN A 87 -12.66 13.87 22.81
CA GLN A 87 -13.94 13.20 22.60
C GLN A 87 -13.86 11.67 22.61
N TYR A 88 -12.80 11.11 22.04
CA TYR A 88 -12.60 9.65 21.92
C TYR A 88 -11.14 9.27 22.16
N SER A 89 -10.90 7.97 22.33
CA SER A 89 -9.59 7.35 22.46
C SER A 89 -9.26 6.44 21.27
N SER A 90 -7.96 6.14 21.10
CA SER A 90 -7.50 5.16 20.11
C SER A 90 -8.05 3.75 20.37
N ASP A 91 -8.38 3.42 21.63
CA ASP A 91 -8.99 2.14 22.01
C ASP A 91 -10.47 2.07 21.60
N GLU A 92 -11.22 3.15 21.76
CA GLU A 92 -12.60 3.22 21.24
C GLU A 92 -12.63 3.16 19.71
N PHE A 93 -11.68 3.81 19.02
CA PHE A 93 -11.52 3.65 17.58
C PHE A 93 -11.22 2.19 17.21
N PHE A 94 -10.31 1.52 17.92
CA PHE A 94 -10.05 0.10 17.68
C PHE A 94 -11.31 -0.75 17.88
N GLU A 95 -12.08 -0.49 18.92
CA GLU A 95 -13.30 -1.24 19.24
C GLU A 95 -14.44 -1.00 18.25
N GLU A 96 -14.60 0.23 17.73
CA GLU A 96 -15.52 0.52 16.62
C GLU A 96 -15.17 -0.38 15.41
N GLN A 97 -13.89 -0.43 15.05
CA GLN A 97 -13.41 -1.19 13.90
C GLN A 97 -13.43 -2.71 14.13
N SER A 98 -13.26 -3.16 15.39
CA SER A 98 -13.22 -4.57 15.76
C SER A 98 -14.58 -5.26 15.59
N LYS A 99 -15.69 -4.52 15.77
CA LYS A 99 -17.07 -5.03 15.69
C LYS A 99 -17.64 -5.18 14.28
N LEU A 100 -17.07 -4.48 13.29
CA LEU A 100 -17.63 -4.47 11.93
C LEU A 100 -17.52 -5.84 11.23
N PRO A 101 -18.49 -6.27 10.41
CA PRO A 101 -18.32 -7.44 9.55
C PRO A 101 -17.34 -7.10 8.41
N LYS A 102 -16.28 -7.90 8.25
CA LYS A 102 -15.26 -7.68 7.21
C LYS A 102 -15.48 -8.59 6.01
N ASP A 103 -15.02 -8.14 4.83
CA ASP A 103 -14.95 -8.99 3.65
C ASP A 103 -13.83 -10.02 3.78
N SER A 104 -14.23 -11.28 3.94
CA SER A 104 -13.35 -12.45 3.91
C SER A 104 -13.31 -13.15 2.54
N LYS A 105 -14.00 -12.60 1.54
CA LYS A 105 -14.02 -13.07 0.15
C LYS A 105 -13.72 -11.94 -0.82
N ALA A 106 -13.30 -12.29 -2.04
CA ALA A 106 -13.12 -11.36 -3.16
C ALA A 106 -13.23 -12.11 -4.49
N LEU A 107 -13.52 -11.38 -5.57
CA LEU A 107 -13.42 -11.88 -6.93
C LEU A 107 -11.96 -11.84 -7.40
N MET A 108 -11.41 -12.99 -7.76
CA MET A 108 -10.04 -13.10 -8.27
C MET A 108 -10.03 -14.04 -9.47
N TYR A 109 -9.53 -13.56 -10.62
CA TYR A 109 -9.43 -14.35 -11.85
C TYR A 109 -10.76 -15.05 -12.22
N GLY A 110 -11.88 -14.31 -12.11
CA GLY A 110 -13.23 -14.79 -12.44
C GLY A 110 -13.86 -15.74 -11.43
N ARG A 111 -13.30 -15.88 -10.21
CA ARG A 111 -13.85 -16.75 -9.16
C ARG A 111 -13.91 -16.05 -7.82
N VAL A 112 -14.96 -16.30 -7.05
CA VAL A 112 -15.03 -15.84 -5.65
C VAL A 112 -14.17 -16.75 -4.78
N VAL A 113 -13.19 -16.16 -4.11
CA VAL A 113 -12.21 -16.89 -3.29
C VAL A 113 -12.14 -16.33 -1.88
N ARG A 114 -11.69 -17.15 -0.92
CA ARG A 114 -11.46 -16.72 0.47
C ARG A 114 -10.14 -15.95 0.60
N LYS A 115 -10.15 -14.85 1.34
CA LYS A 115 -8.99 -13.98 1.61
C LYS A 115 -8.24 -14.46 2.85
N LYS A 116 -7.24 -15.30 2.63
CA LYS A 116 -6.38 -15.84 3.73
C LYS A 116 -5.31 -14.87 4.22
N ALA A 117 -5.03 -13.81 3.45
CA ALA A 117 -3.90 -12.92 3.75
C ALA A 117 -4.25 -11.83 4.76
N ARG A 118 -5.48 -11.33 4.67
CA ARG A 118 -6.10 -10.30 5.51
C ARG A 118 -7.54 -10.11 5.02
N HIS A 119 -8.38 -9.53 5.85
CA HIS A 119 -9.72 -9.09 5.44
C HIS A 119 -9.70 -7.62 5.06
N ASN A 120 -10.71 -7.17 4.31
CA ASN A 120 -10.85 -5.75 3.97
C ASN A 120 -12.25 -5.23 4.27
N LEU A 121 -12.36 -3.91 4.30
CA LEU A 121 -13.62 -3.18 4.35
C LEU A 121 -13.41 -1.82 3.68
N CYS A 122 -14.37 -1.32 2.92
CA CYS A 122 -14.34 0.04 2.41
C CYS A 122 -15.45 0.86 3.08
N PHE A 123 -15.22 2.17 3.16
CA PHE A 123 -16.16 3.11 3.77
C PHE A 123 -16.54 4.19 2.76
N ALA A 124 -17.82 4.52 2.75
CA ALA A 124 -18.42 5.49 1.85
C ALA A 124 -19.55 6.24 2.58
N ASP A 125 -20.21 7.19 1.91
CA ASP A 125 -21.35 7.89 2.52
C ASP A 125 -22.57 6.96 2.62
N GLU A 126 -22.72 6.02 1.68
CA GLU A 126 -23.77 5.00 1.66
C GLU A 126 -23.23 3.60 2.01
N SER A 127 -24.10 2.75 2.54
CA SER A 127 -23.80 1.34 2.83
C SER A 127 -24.12 0.44 1.64
N GLN A 128 -23.36 -0.66 1.50
CA GLN A 128 -23.56 -1.66 0.45
C GLN A 128 -23.23 -3.06 1.00
N GLU A 129 -24.12 -4.02 0.84
CA GLU A 129 -23.82 -5.44 1.06
C GLU A 129 -22.97 -6.00 -0.09
N PRO A 130 -22.06 -6.95 0.17
CA PRO A 130 -21.19 -7.47 -0.86
C PRO A 130 -21.94 -8.31 -1.91
N ASP A 131 -21.55 -8.12 -3.16
CA ASP A 131 -21.93 -8.93 -4.32
C ASP A 131 -20.63 -9.31 -5.05
N TYR A 132 -19.96 -10.32 -4.50
CA TYR A 132 -18.60 -10.68 -4.89
C TYR A 132 -18.54 -11.16 -6.34
N GLU A 133 -19.58 -11.83 -6.81
CA GLU A 133 -19.73 -12.34 -8.16
C GLU A 133 -19.64 -11.22 -9.20
N ASN A 134 -20.21 -10.05 -8.88
CA ASN A 134 -20.14 -8.84 -9.72
C ASN A 134 -19.02 -7.87 -9.31
N GLY A 135 -18.06 -8.33 -8.49
CA GLY A 135 -16.91 -7.53 -8.10
C GLY A 135 -17.22 -6.40 -7.13
N LYS A 136 -18.32 -6.47 -6.36
CA LYS A 136 -18.69 -5.46 -5.36
C LYS A 136 -18.43 -5.99 -3.96
N GLY A 137 -17.61 -5.26 -3.19
CA GLY A 137 -17.38 -5.57 -1.78
C GLY A 137 -18.37 -4.85 -0.87
N ARG A 138 -18.23 -5.08 0.44
CA ARG A 138 -19.00 -4.36 1.45
C ARG A 138 -18.55 -2.91 1.56
N LEU A 139 -19.52 -2.00 1.60
CA LEU A 139 -19.32 -0.60 1.99
C LEU A 139 -20.04 -0.32 3.30
N VAL A 140 -19.35 0.32 4.24
CA VAL A 140 -19.92 0.76 5.51
C VAL A 140 -20.06 2.28 5.50
N SER A 141 -21.28 2.76 5.73
CA SER A 141 -21.56 4.20 5.78
C SER A 141 -20.83 4.88 6.94
N TYR A 142 -20.25 6.05 6.69
CA TYR A 142 -19.64 6.88 7.73
C TYR A 142 -20.60 7.24 8.88
N GLU A 143 -21.92 7.25 8.65
CA GLU A 143 -22.90 7.49 9.71
C GLU A 143 -22.91 6.38 10.76
N SER A 144 -22.53 5.15 10.39
CA SER A 144 -22.48 4.00 11.29
C SER A 144 -21.15 3.86 12.05
N VAL A 145 -20.15 4.69 11.73
CA VAL A 145 -18.79 4.66 12.30
C VAL A 145 -18.36 6.09 12.71
N PRO A 146 -18.97 6.65 13.77
CA PRO A 146 -18.80 8.06 14.13
C PRO A 146 -17.36 8.44 14.46
N ILE A 147 -16.56 7.54 15.03
CA ILE A 147 -15.16 7.83 15.36
C ILE A 147 -14.33 7.89 14.08
N LEU A 148 -14.49 6.93 13.15
CA LEU A 148 -13.87 7.01 11.84
C LEU A 148 -14.28 8.27 11.06
N LYS A 149 -15.58 8.61 11.09
CA LYS A 149 -16.10 9.82 10.46
C LYS A 149 -15.44 11.08 11.03
N LYS A 150 -15.24 11.15 12.35
CA LYS A 150 -14.49 12.25 12.99
C LYS A 150 -13.07 12.32 12.45
N VAL A 151 -12.33 11.21 12.46
CA VAL A 151 -10.94 11.18 11.96
C VAL A 151 -10.87 11.70 10.53
N ARG A 152 -11.74 11.18 9.64
CA ARG A 152 -11.84 11.61 8.24
C ARG A 152 -12.00 13.13 8.11
N ARG A 153 -12.90 13.73 8.90
CA ARG A 153 -13.19 15.17 8.86
C ARG A 153 -12.03 16.00 9.40
N GLU A 154 -11.39 15.58 10.49
CA GLU A 154 -10.27 16.31 11.09
C GLU A 154 -9.04 16.34 10.21
N LEU A 155 -8.83 15.35 9.33
CA LEU A 155 -7.72 15.35 8.38
C LEU A 155 -7.72 16.58 7.45
N VAL A 156 -8.87 17.21 7.22
CA VAL A 156 -8.96 18.49 6.48
C VAL A 156 -8.24 19.61 7.25
N ASN A 157 -8.30 19.62 8.58
CA ASN A 157 -7.57 20.59 9.41
C ASN A 157 -6.06 20.30 9.47
N VAL A 158 -5.67 19.03 9.27
CA VAL A 158 -4.26 18.59 9.30
C VAL A 158 -3.54 18.93 8.00
N ILE A 159 -4.20 18.70 6.86
CA ILE A 159 -3.57 18.75 5.52
C ILE A 159 -4.12 19.89 4.66
N GLY A 160 -5.37 20.32 4.89
CA GLY A 160 -6.10 21.24 4.04
C GLY A 160 -6.94 20.55 2.96
N ASP A 161 -7.19 21.26 1.87
CA ASP A 161 -8.14 20.86 0.81
C ASP A 161 -7.85 19.50 0.19
N LYS A 162 -6.58 19.08 0.13
CA LYS A 162 -6.22 17.77 -0.44
C LYS A 162 -6.77 16.60 0.38
N ALA A 163 -7.15 16.81 1.64
CA ALA A 163 -7.78 15.79 2.49
C ALA A 163 -9.32 15.88 2.52
N LYS A 164 -9.93 16.73 1.70
CA LYS A 164 -11.38 16.68 1.47
C LYS A 164 -11.76 15.40 0.71
N ASP A 165 -12.96 14.91 1.01
CA ASP A 165 -13.62 13.82 0.30
C ASP A 165 -12.83 12.50 0.21
N LEU A 166 -11.86 12.29 1.11
CA LEU A 166 -11.13 11.02 1.18
C LEU A 166 -12.09 9.88 1.48
N VAL A 167 -11.92 8.77 0.77
CA VAL A 167 -12.54 7.48 1.10
C VAL A 167 -11.58 6.65 1.94
N VAL A 168 -12.10 5.64 2.65
CA VAL A 168 -11.28 4.82 3.56
C VAL A 168 -11.31 3.36 3.13
N GLU A 169 -10.13 2.75 3.07
CA GLU A 169 -9.95 1.31 2.99
C GLU A 169 -9.36 0.78 4.29
N GLY A 170 -10.06 -0.14 4.94
CA GLY A 170 -9.57 -0.91 6.06
C GLY A 170 -8.91 -2.22 5.63
N ASN A 171 -7.71 -2.46 6.13
CA ASN A 171 -6.98 -3.73 6.06
C ASN A 171 -6.90 -4.33 7.46
N TYR A 172 -7.52 -5.50 7.64
CA TYR A 172 -7.66 -6.16 8.95
C TYR A 172 -6.80 -7.43 9.00
N TYR A 173 -5.69 -7.33 9.72
CA TYR A 173 -4.78 -8.43 10.03
C TYR A 173 -5.31 -9.11 11.29
N TYR A 174 -6.11 -10.15 11.11
CA TYR A 174 -6.86 -10.80 12.19
C TYR A 174 -6.02 -11.76 13.04
N ASP A 175 -4.80 -12.08 12.61
CA ASP A 175 -3.79 -12.83 13.36
C ASP A 175 -2.36 -12.50 12.88
N LYS A 176 -1.35 -13.07 13.56
CA LYS A 176 0.07 -12.90 13.24
C LYS A 176 0.50 -13.51 11.91
N SER A 177 -0.30 -14.37 11.30
CA SER A 177 -0.01 -15.02 10.02
C SER A 177 -0.40 -14.16 8.81
N CYS A 178 -1.15 -13.09 9.05
CA CYS A 178 -1.64 -12.14 8.06
C CYS A 178 -0.52 -11.25 7.50
N GLY A 179 -0.76 -10.65 6.34
CA GLY A 179 0.16 -9.70 5.74
C GLY A 179 -0.20 -9.29 4.31
N ILE A 180 0.66 -8.45 3.75
CA ILE A 180 0.59 -7.95 2.39
C ILE A 180 2.00 -7.81 1.84
N GLY A 181 2.22 -8.37 0.65
CA GLY A 181 3.53 -8.36 0.00
C GLY A 181 3.89 -6.99 -0.60
N PHE A 182 5.11 -6.87 -1.11
CA PHE A 182 5.60 -5.63 -1.73
C PHE A 182 4.74 -5.21 -2.93
N HIS A 183 4.05 -4.08 -2.79
CA HIS A 183 3.19 -3.47 -3.79
C HIS A 183 3.29 -1.94 -3.72
N GLY A 184 2.69 -1.24 -4.66
CA GLY A 184 2.36 0.17 -4.51
C GLY A 184 0.88 0.37 -4.80
N ASP A 185 0.35 1.51 -4.38
CA ASP A 185 -1.09 1.79 -4.41
C ASP A 185 -1.46 2.44 -5.75
N ALA A 186 -1.53 1.64 -6.82
CA ALA A 186 -1.76 2.16 -8.18
C ALA A 186 -3.14 2.78 -8.38
N GLU A 187 -4.09 2.49 -7.50
CA GLU A 187 -5.45 3.00 -7.51
C GLU A 187 -5.61 4.38 -6.85
N ARG A 188 -4.59 4.92 -6.16
CA ARG A 188 -4.73 6.19 -5.42
C ARG A 188 -3.45 7.04 -5.49
N MET A 189 -3.57 8.34 -5.25
CA MET A 189 -2.43 9.27 -5.16
C MET A 189 -2.17 9.73 -3.72
N LYS A 190 -3.16 9.59 -2.84
CA LYS A 190 -3.14 10.08 -1.46
C LYS A 190 -3.23 8.92 -0.49
N VAL A 191 -2.36 8.94 0.51
CA VAL A 191 -2.32 7.91 1.56
C VAL A 191 -2.05 8.56 2.91
N ILE A 192 -3.04 8.46 3.79
CA ILE A 192 -2.90 8.66 5.23
C ILE A 192 -3.32 7.36 5.89
N GLY A 193 -2.43 6.71 6.63
CA GLY A 193 -2.70 5.47 7.33
C GLY A 193 -2.83 5.68 8.84
N VAL A 194 -3.85 5.06 9.44
CA VAL A 194 -4.01 4.94 10.89
C VAL A 194 -3.79 3.48 11.28
N ARG A 195 -2.87 3.24 12.22
CA ARG A 195 -2.56 1.92 12.76
C ARG A 195 -3.17 1.77 14.15
N VAL A 196 -3.93 0.70 14.38
CA VAL A 196 -4.41 0.32 15.72
C VAL A 196 -4.24 -1.19 15.96
N GLY A 197 -4.00 -1.58 17.20
CA GLY A 197 -3.80 -2.97 17.60
C GLY A 197 -2.32 -3.31 17.83
N ALA A 198 -1.94 -4.57 17.60
CA ALA A 198 -0.57 -5.03 17.73
C ALA A 198 0.38 -4.29 16.77
N THR A 199 1.62 -4.09 17.20
CA THR A 199 2.67 -3.46 16.38
C THR A 199 3.04 -4.37 15.22
N ILE A 200 2.96 -3.85 13.99
CA ILE A 200 3.56 -4.50 12.82
C ILE A 200 4.36 -3.47 12.02
N PRO A 201 5.50 -3.88 11.42
CA PRO A 201 6.28 -2.97 10.61
C PRO A 201 5.62 -2.71 9.26
N LEU A 202 5.66 -1.44 8.84
CA LEU A 202 5.54 -1.03 7.45
C LEU A 202 6.94 -1.02 6.85
N HIS A 203 7.15 -1.86 5.84
CA HIS A 203 8.40 -1.94 5.11
C HIS A 203 8.33 -1.12 3.84
N PHE A 204 9.39 -0.41 3.51
CA PHE A 204 9.61 0.14 2.16
C PHE A 204 10.87 -0.44 1.55
N GLN A 205 10.86 -0.56 0.23
CA GLN A 205 12.01 -0.99 -0.55
C GLN A 205 11.94 -0.31 -1.92
N TRP A 206 13.07 0.24 -2.38
CA TRP A 206 13.21 0.71 -3.76
C TRP A 206 13.35 -0.47 -4.73
N PHE A 207 12.79 -0.32 -5.92
CA PHE A 207 12.88 -1.30 -7.00
C PHE A 207 13.23 -0.62 -8.32
N GLN A 208 14.09 -1.28 -9.10
CA GLN A 208 14.33 -0.96 -10.51
C GLN A 208 14.46 -2.27 -11.29
N LYS A 209 13.83 -2.36 -12.47
CA LYS A 209 13.78 -3.57 -13.32
C LYS A 209 13.32 -4.82 -12.55
N CYS A 210 12.37 -4.64 -11.63
CA CYS A 210 11.86 -5.67 -10.71
C CYS A 210 12.85 -6.23 -9.68
N ASN A 211 14.04 -5.64 -9.55
CA ASN A 211 15.02 -6.00 -8.52
C ASN A 211 14.97 -4.99 -7.38
N PRO A 212 15.13 -5.41 -6.11
CA PRO A 212 15.29 -4.48 -5.01
C PRO A 212 16.59 -3.68 -5.18
N VAL A 213 16.56 -2.41 -4.78
CA VAL A 213 17.69 -1.47 -4.81
C VAL A 213 17.83 -0.88 -3.42
N GLY A 214 19.07 -0.80 -2.93
CA GLY A 214 19.35 -0.18 -1.63
C GLY A 214 18.88 -0.99 -0.42
N SER A 215 18.98 -0.37 0.76
CA SER A 215 18.64 -1.00 2.02
C SER A 215 17.13 -0.96 2.27
N ARG A 216 16.64 -1.94 3.03
CA ARG A 216 15.23 -2.00 3.41
C ARG A 216 14.92 -1.01 4.52
N ILE A 217 13.88 -0.21 4.33
CA ILE A 217 13.36 0.70 5.35
C ILE A 217 12.31 -0.06 6.17
N LYS A 218 12.43 -0.04 7.49
CA LYS A 218 11.49 -0.68 8.42
C LYS A 218 10.95 0.35 9.41
N ILE A 219 9.65 0.61 9.34
CA ILE A 219 8.95 1.54 10.23
C ILE A 219 8.02 0.73 11.11
N ASN A 220 8.36 0.53 12.38
CA ASN A 220 7.45 -0.11 13.33
C ASN A 220 6.29 0.84 13.61
N LEU A 221 5.05 0.42 13.36
CA LEU A 221 3.85 1.21 13.66
C LEU A 221 3.05 0.51 14.75
N SER A 222 2.78 1.22 15.84
CA SER A 222 2.09 0.73 17.02
C SER A 222 0.65 1.23 17.09
N HIS A 223 -0.07 0.82 18.13
CA HIS A 223 -1.44 1.28 18.37
C HIS A 223 -1.52 2.81 18.46
N GLY A 224 -2.36 3.43 17.62
CA GLY A 224 -2.57 4.87 17.58
C GLY A 224 -1.60 5.64 16.68
N ASP A 225 -0.57 4.98 16.13
CA ASP A 225 0.36 5.62 15.20
C ASP A 225 -0.31 5.95 13.88
N MET A 226 0.10 7.05 13.27
CA MET A 226 -0.32 7.45 11.93
C MET A 226 0.89 7.57 11.00
N TYR A 227 0.65 7.48 9.70
CA TYR A 227 1.63 7.85 8.70
C TYR A 227 0.99 8.56 7.50
N ILE A 228 1.74 9.45 6.86
CA ILE A 228 1.33 10.18 5.66
C ILE A 228 2.42 10.01 4.61
N MET A 229 2.04 9.53 3.43
CA MET A 229 2.97 9.33 2.33
C MET A 229 2.88 10.51 1.37
N CYS A 230 4.03 11.05 0.93
CA CYS A 230 4.02 11.84 -0.29
C CYS A 230 3.62 10.95 -1.49
N GLN A 231 3.22 11.56 -2.60
CA GLN A 231 2.74 10.84 -3.78
C GLN A 231 3.73 9.75 -4.22
N LYS A 232 5.03 10.04 -4.26
CA LYS A 232 6.03 9.05 -4.65
C LYS A 232 6.12 7.86 -3.69
N ALA A 233 5.93 8.10 -2.39
CA ALA A 233 5.97 7.06 -1.38
C ALA A 233 4.77 6.10 -1.43
N THR A 234 3.63 6.52 -1.99
CA THR A 234 2.49 5.62 -2.25
C THR A 234 2.85 4.46 -3.19
N GLY A 235 3.87 4.65 -4.03
CA GLY A 235 4.22 3.68 -5.07
C GLY A 235 3.17 3.57 -6.15
N ASN A 236 2.32 4.59 -6.37
CA ASN A 236 1.34 4.62 -7.46
C ASN A 236 1.98 4.31 -8.85
N ASP A 237 3.28 4.57 -9.00
CA ASP A 237 4.07 4.28 -10.19
C ASP A 237 4.80 2.93 -10.20
N PHE A 238 4.55 2.02 -9.24
CA PHE A 238 5.35 0.79 -9.04
C PHE A 238 5.40 -0.18 -10.24
N LYS A 239 4.49 -0.02 -11.18
CA LYS A 239 4.42 -0.78 -12.44
C LYS A 239 5.43 -0.27 -13.49
N LYS A 240 5.98 0.94 -13.34
CA LYS A 240 6.99 1.53 -14.24
C LYS A 240 8.38 0.95 -13.97
N LYS A 241 8.64 -0.25 -14.53
CA LYS A 241 9.84 -1.05 -14.22
C LYS A 241 11.19 -0.38 -14.54
N ASN A 242 11.24 0.58 -15.46
CA ASN A 242 12.51 1.16 -15.92
C ASN A 242 13.02 2.31 -15.04
N ILE A 243 12.16 2.88 -14.20
CA ILE A 243 12.54 3.93 -13.24
C ILE A 243 12.67 3.35 -11.84
N LEU A 244 13.24 4.13 -10.92
CA LEU A 244 13.19 3.83 -9.50
C LEU A 244 11.74 3.94 -9.02
N THR A 245 11.25 2.88 -8.41
CA THR A 245 9.89 2.79 -7.85
C THR A 245 9.95 2.39 -6.39
N LEU A 246 9.01 2.87 -5.59
CA LEU A 246 8.87 2.46 -4.20
C LEU A 246 7.76 1.42 -4.09
N ARG A 247 7.98 0.45 -3.22
CA ARG A 247 6.97 -0.53 -2.84
C ARG A 247 6.98 -0.70 -1.33
N HIS A 248 5.81 -0.98 -0.79
CA HIS A 248 5.62 -1.22 0.63
C HIS A 248 4.94 -2.55 0.92
N ALA A 249 5.18 -3.07 2.13
CA ALA A 249 4.71 -4.37 2.60
C ALA A 249 4.52 -4.36 4.13
N ALA A 250 3.69 -5.27 4.66
CA ALA A 250 3.46 -5.38 6.11
C ALA A 250 3.04 -6.79 6.53
N GLY A 251 3.23 -7.12 7.81
CA GLY A 251 2.76 -8.35 8.44
C GLY A 251 3.80 -9.48 8.48
N HIS A 252 3.33 -10.73 8.41
CA HIS A 252 4.13 -11.93 8.58
C HIS A 252 5.30 -12.03 7.57
N GLU A 253 6.41 -12.63 8.01
CA GLU A 253 7.68 -12.72 7.26
C GLU A 253 7.51 -13.25 5.82
N LYS A 254 6.64 -14.25 5.63
CA LYS A 254 6.32 -14.81 4.30
C LYS A 254 5.88 -13.78 3.25
N TYR A 255 5.31 -12.65 3.67
CA TYR A 255 4.93 -11.54 2.77
C TYR A 255 6.08 -10.54 2.57
N LEU A 256 7.06 -10.52 3.48
CA LEU A 256 8.21 -9.62 3.46
C LEU A 256 9.40 -10.20 2.67
N THR A 257 9.33 -11.46 2.24
CA THR A 257 10.37 -12.08 1.43
C THR A 257 10.33 -11.57 -0.01
N ILE A 258 11.44 -10.97 -0.48
CA ILE A 258 11.62 -10.64 -1.91
C ILE A 258 12.34 -11.82 -2.56
N LYS A 259 11.62 -12.58 -3.41
CA LYS A 259 12.23 -13.67 -4.16
C LYS A 259 13.12 -13.09 -5.27
N THR A 260 14.43 -13.29 -5.17
CA THR A 260 15.36 -13.04 -6.28
C THR A 260 15.06 -14.04 -7.39
N LYS A 261 14.87 -13.54 -8.62
CA LYS A 261 14.89 -14.43 -9.79
C LYS A 261 16.31 -15.00 -9.89
N LYS A 262 16.47 -16.32 -9.78
CA LYS A 262 17.72 -16.96 -10.20
C LYS A 262 17.95 -16.55 -11.65
N ARG A 263 19.02 -15.79 -11.88
CA ARG A 263 19.48 -15.48 -13.23
C ARG A 263 19.82 -16.84 -13.85
N LYS A 264 19.14 -17.23 -14.94
CA LYS A 264 19.65 -18.32 -15.77
C LYS A 264 21.06 -17.87 -16.15
N LEU A 265 22.08 -18.58 -15.68
CA LEU A 265 23.42 -18.42 -16.22
C LEU A 265 23.26 -18.58 -17.73
N GLU A 266 23.71 -17.59 -18.48
CA GLU A 266 23.78 -17.69 -19.94
C GLU A 266 24.68 -18.88 -20.24
N GLU A 267 24.10 -20.01 -20.65
CA GLU A 267 24.88 -21.09 -21.24
C GLU A 267 25.57 -20.49 -22.46
N GLU A 268 26.91 -20.62 -22.50
CA GLU A 268 27.71 -20.17 -23.62
C GLU A 268 27.09 -20.64 -24.95
N PRO A 269 27.06 -19.79 -25.99
CA PRO A 269 26.55 -20.20 -27.29
C PRO A 269 27.38 -21.38 -27.81
N LYS A 270 26.75 -22.56 -27.89
CA LYS A 270 27.33 -23.76 -28.50
C LYS A 270 27.81 -23.41 -29.91
N LYS A 271 29.13 -23.44 -30.13
CA LYS A 271 29.76 -23.28 -31.45
C LYS A 271 29.12 -24.23 -32.45
N ILE A 272 28.36 -23.68 -33.40
CA ILE A 272 27.84 -24.44 -34.55
C ILE A 272 29.03 -24.79 -35.44
N LYS A 273 29.44 -26.07 -35.46
CA LYS A 273 30.35 -26.60 -36.48
C LYS A 273 29.60 -26.61 -37.82
N ARG A 274 29.97 -25.70 -38.74
CA ARG A 274 29.59 -25.78 -40.16
C ARG A 274 30.22 -27.04 -40.76
N LEU A 275 29.40 -28.03 -41.11
CA LEU A 275 29.77 -29.05 -42.09
C LEU A 275 29.27 -28.59 -43.47
N ARG A 276 30.22 -28.19 -44.32
CA ARG A 276 30.02 -28.04 -45.77
C ARG A 276 29.79 -29.45 -46.34
N ILE A 277 28.62 -29.70 -46.90
CA ILE A 277 28.43 -30.78 -47.87
C ILE A 277 28.13 -30.10 -49.20
N ASN A 278 29.15 -30.09 -50.08
CA ASN A 278 28.96 -29.82 -51.49
C ASN A 278 28.22 -31.01 -52.10
N LYS A 279 26.97 -30.81 -52.56
CA LYS A 279 26.33 -31.73 -53.51
C LYS A 279 26.27 -31.05 -54.87
N ILE A 280 27.11 -31.55 -55.76
CA ILE A 280 27.20 -31.23 -57.18
C ILE A 280 25.87 -31.60 -57.84
N PHE A 281 25.19 -30.61 -58.43
CA PHE A 281 24.07 -30.83 -59.35
C PHE A 281 24.66 -30.89 -60.77
N TYR A 282 24.60 -32.06 -61.42
CA TYR A 282 24.78 -32.14 -62.87
C TYR A 282 23.46 -31.80 -63.56
N LYS A 283 23.58 -30.96 -64.60
CA LYS A 283 22.52 -30.46 -65.47
C LYS A 283 21.90 -31.56 -66.35
N LYS A 284 20.59 -31.39 -66.55
CA LYS A 284 19.77 -31.61 -67.76
C LYS A 284 20.44 -32.24 -68.99
N PHE A 285 19.71 -33.16 -69.62
CA PHE A 285 19.38 -33.05 -71.05
C PHE A 285 17.92 -33.45 -71.29
N ASP A 286 17.20 -32.59 -72.00
CA ASP A 286 15.89 -32.79 -72.61
C ASP A 286 16.08 -33.56 -73.94
N LEU A 287 15.25 -34.59 -74.17
CA LEU A 287 14.57 -34.96 -75.43
C LEU A 287 13.63 -36.15 -75.17
#